data_AF-A0A2E4PR83-F1
#
_entry.id   AF-A0A2E4PR83-F1
#
_cell.length_a   1.000
_cell.length_b   1.000
_cell.length_c   1.000
_cell.angle_alpha   90.00
_cell.angle_beta   90.00
_cell.angle_gamma   90.00
#
_symmetry.space_group_name_H-M   'P 1'
#
loop_
_entity.id
_entity.type
_entity.pdbx_description
1 polymer ?
#
loop_
_entity_poly.entity_id
_entity_poly.type
_entity_poly.pdbx_seq_one_letter_code
_entity_poly.pdbx_strand_id
1 'polypeptide(L)'
;MEESGKKLSNIAPEVVKKTEEPAFDVAIEIALGHEPTIAEIETIDNPSEQDAQFAEKIARIKDDIQAFLHTVETRFEKGKGYRAKIREALRLMLKAHIEQPDRADTGLPFIIHPLSVAHDALHMMADEKDDAEAQYVCIAALLHDSVEDQARLLALEKKLIALQGGNSKVPEEIERDGAFGGLEWLFDRRVRFLVQSLTSPLKESDDMSPEERNKQYQRYIESIFINQDHAPSVIKWADLKQNALTIGLIRERAELIRHEGDEEFAGKLDGTYRKLRTKYKPVLEAVQKFFQDFSDQHHPLYSERESIIYSINEVLEKEYA
;
A
#
# COMPACT_ATOMS: atom_id res chain seq x y z
N MET A 1 10.31 -15.20 -28.14
CA MET A 1 8.93 -14.71 -27.91
C MET A 1 9.07 -13.51 -27.00
N GLU A 2 8.82 -12.32 -27.53
CA GLU A 2 8.75 -11.09 -26.72
C GLU A 2 7.51 -11.23 -25.82
N GLU A 3 7.72 -11.38 -24.50
CA GLU A 3 6.67 -11.07 -23.53
C GLU A 3 6.47 -9.55 -23.59
N SER A 4 5.64 -9.10 -24.54
CA SER A 4 5.07 -7.76 -24.46
C SER A 4 4.26 -7.73 -23.16
N GLY A 5 4.81 -7.09 -22.12
CA GLY A 5 4.10 -6.86 -20.88
C GLY A 5 2.71 -6.33 -21.20
N LYS A 6 1.68 -7.03 -20.71
CA LYS A 6 0.31 -6.59 -20.94
C LYS A 6 0.17 -5.25 -20.20
N LYS A 7 -0.05 -4.16 -20.93
CA LYS A 7 -0.23 -2.81 -20.37
C LYS A 7 -1.64 -2.64 -19.79
N LEU A 8 -1.79 -2.02 -18.62
CA LEU A 8 -3.09 -1.73 -17.99
C LEU A 8 -4.15 -1.17 -18.96
N SER A 9 -3.76 -0.32 -19.92
CA SER A 9 -4.63 0.23 -20.97
C SER A 9 -5.33 -0.82 -21.84
N ASN A 10 -4.69 -1.96 -22.08
CA ASN A 10 -5.23 -3.04 -22.92
C ASN A 10 -6.21 -3.95 -22.15
N ILE A 11 -6.28 -3.77 -20.83
CA ILE A 11 -6.72 -4.79 -19.88
C ILE A 11 -7.90 -4.25 -19.08
N ALA A 12 -7.71 -3.02 -18.62
CA ALA A 12 -8.56 -2.30 -17.71
C ALA A 12 -8.99 -0.96 -18.33
N PRO A 13 -9.47 -0.91 -19.58
CA PRO A 13 -9.71 0.36 -20.27
C PRO A 13 -10.75 1.21 -19.54
N GLU A 14 -11.66 0.63 -18.74
CA GLU A 14 -12.60 1.40 -17.91
C GLU A 14 -11.96 2.01 -16.67
N VAL A 15 -10.90 1.40 -16.15
CA VAL A 15 -10.09 1.96 -15.06
C VAL A 15 -9.33 3.14 -15.62
N VAL A 16 -8.62 2.91 -16.73
CA VAL A 16 -7.91 3.97 -17.46
C VAL A 16 -8.85 5.09 -17.86
N LYS A 17 -10.06 4.79 -18.34
CA LYS A 17 -11.06 5.79 -18.73
C LYS A 17 -11.72 6.52 -17.55
N LYS A 18 -11.84 5.89 -16.39
CA LYS A 18 -12.35 6.57 -15.18
C LYS A 18 -11.28 7.43 -14.52
N THR A 19 -10.01 7.11 -14.77
CA THR A 19 -8.83 7.87 -14.37
C THR A 19 -8.19 8.55 -15.60
N GLU A 20 -8.97 8.88 -16.64
CA GLU A 20 -8.45 9.46 -17.88
C GLU A 20 -8.15 10.93 -17.59
N GLU A 21 -6.97 11.15 -17.03
CA GLU A 21 -6.48 12.44 -16.59
C GLU A 21 -5.12 12.62 -17.28
N PRO A 22 -5.13 13.11 -18.53
CA PRO A 22 -3.97 13.07 -19.40
C PRO A 22 -2.73 13.73 -18.78
N ALA A 23 -2.90 14.84 -18.06
CA ALA A 23 -1.77 15.51 -17.41
C ALA A 23 -1.27 14.73 -16.18
N PHE A 24 -2.16 14.06 -15.44
CA PHE A 24 -1.78 13.17 -14.35
C PHE A 24 -1.03 11.93 -14.85
N ASP A 25 -1.49 11.33 -15.95
CA ASP A 25 -0.81 10.19 -16.58
C ASP A 25 0.62 10.54 -17.02
N VAL A 26 0.80 11.71 -17.62
CA VAL A 26 2.14 12.21 -17.96
C VAL A 26 2.97 12.47 -16.70
N ALA A 27 2.38 13.05 -15.65
CA ALA A 27 3.07 13.26 -14.38
C ALA A 27 3.57 11.94 -13.75
N ILE A 28 2.77 10.87 -13.81
CA ILE A 28 3.19 9.53 -13.41
C ILE A 28 4.37 9.08 -14.28
N GLU A 29 4.29 9.16 -15.61
CA GLU A 29 5.37 8.69 -16.48
C GLU A 29 6.69 9.44 -16.24
N ILE A 30 6.62 10.76 -16.03
CA ILE A 30 7.78 11.59 -15.62
C ILE A 30 8.33 11.13 -14.28
N ALA A 31 7.46 10.89 -13.28
CA ALA A 31 7.87 10.39 -11.98
C ALA A 31 8.45 8.97 -12.06
N LEU A 32 8.07 8.18 -13.06
CA LEU A 32 8.66 6.88 -13.38
C LEU A 32 9.95 7.00 -14.20
N GLY A 33 10.43 8.20 -14.51
CA GLY A 33 11.69 8.45 -15.22
C GLY A 33 11.61 8.43 -16.75
N HIS A 34 10.41 8.54 -17.33
CA HIS A 34 10.26 8.74 -18.77
C HIS A 34 10.35 10.23 -19.12
N GLU A 35 11.05 10.54 -20.21
CA GLU A 35 11.05 11.89 -20.76
C GLU A 35 9.72 12.14 -21.49
N PRO A 36 9.01 13.24 -21.18
CA PRO A 36 7.75 13.54 -21.83
C PRO A 36 7.98 14.01 -23.26
N THR A 37 7.09 13.59 -24.17
CA THR A 37 7.03 14.09 -25.55
C THR A 37 6.47 15.52 -25.60
N ILE A 38 6.64 16.20 -26.74
CA ILE A 38 6.10 17.56 -26.93
C ILE A 38 4.57 17.59 -26.72
N ALA A 39 3.85 16.60 -27.23
CA ALA A 39 2.40 16.51 -27.07
C ALA A 39 1.98 16.28 -25.61
N GLU A 40 2.79 15.55 -24.84
CA GLU A 40 2.57 15.33 -23.41
C GLU A 40 2.88 16.60 -22.59
N ILE A 41 3.88 17.38 -22.99
CA ILE A 41 4.16 18.70 -22.40
C ILE A 41 2.98 19.66 -22.65
N GLU A 42 2.46 19.74 -23.87
CA GLU A 42 1.30 20.58 -24.21
C GLU A 42 0.05 20.22 -23.39
N THR A 43 -0.09 18.93 -23.05
CA THR A 43 -1.15 18.43 -22.18
C THR A 43 -0.99 18.92 -20.74
N ILE A 44 0.24 18.96 -20.22
CA ILE A 44 0.54 19.48 -18.87
C ILE A 44 0.30 20.98 -18.77
N ASP A 45 0.48 21.74 -19.86
CA ASP A 45 0.38 23.20 -19.85
C ASP A 45 -1.08 23.72 -19.69
N ASN A 46 -2.08 22.86 -19.93
CA ASN A 46 -3.49 23.21 -19.75
C ASN A 46 -4.26 22.10 -19.01
N PRO A 47 -3.89 21.76 -17.76
CA PRO A 47 -4.49 20.66 -17.03
C PRO A 47 -5.85 21.08 -16.48
N SER A 48 -6.71 20.09 -16.23
CA SER A 48 -7.89 20.32 -15.37
C SER A 48 -7.44 20.70 -13.95
N GLU A 49 -8.31 21.33 -13.15
CA GLU A 49 -7.96 21.64 -11.75
C GLU A 49 -7.65 20.37 -10.95
N GLN A 50 -8.39 19.29 -11.20
CA GLN A 50 -8.18 17.99 -10.58
C GLN A 50 -6.84 17.37 -11.01
N ASP A 51 -6.54 17.37 -12.32
CA ASP A 51 -5.27 16.88 -12.85
C ASP A 51 -4.08 17.65 -12.26
N ALA A 52 -4.21 18.96 -12.11
CA ALA A 52 -3.17 19.79 -11.50
C ALA A 52 -2.91 19.40 -10.04
N GLN A 53 -3.98 19.18 -9.25
CA GLN A 53 -3.86 18.72 -7.86
C GLN A 53 -3.20 17.33 -7.77
N PHE A 54 -3.53 16.42 -8.68
CA PHE A 54 -2.93 15.09 -8.71
C PHE A 54 -1.48 15.11 -9.17
N ALA A 55 -1.15 15.89 -10.18
CA ALA A 55 0.23 16.11 -10.60
C ALA A 55 1.07 16.73 -9.47
N GLU A 56 0.51 17.66 -8.69
CA GLU A 56 1.17 18.23 -7.50
C GLU A 56 1.42 17.16 -6.43
N LYS A 57 0.45 16.28 -6.14
CA LYS A 57 0.67 15.15 -5.22
C LYS A 57 1.83 14.26 -5.67
N ILE A 58 1.91 13.93 -6.95
CA ILE A 58 3.03 13.14 -7.50
C ILE A 58 4.36 13.89 -7.38
N ALA A 59 4.37 15.18 -7.70
CA ALA A 59 5.57 16.01 -7.60
C ALA A 59 6.14 16.04 -6.17
N ARG A 60 5.27 16.08 -5.15
CA ARG A 60 5.65 16.09 -3.72
C ARG A 60 6.36 14.82 -3.25
N ILE A 61 6.22 13.69 -3.96
CA ILE A 61 6.82 12.39 -3.61
C ILE A 61 7.74 11.85 -4.71
N LYS A 62 8.10 12.69 -5.68
CA LYS A 62 8.89 12.27 -6.85
C LYS A 62 10.24 11.69 -6.45
N ASP A 63 10.91 12.30 -5.48
CA ASP A 63 12.23 11.86 -5.03
C ASP A 63 12.16 10.48 -4.36
N ASP A 64 11.09 10.21 -3.59
CA ASP A 64 10.85 8.88 -3.00
C ASP A 64 10.59 7.82 -4.07
N ILE A 65 9.82 8.16 -5.11
CA ILE A 65 9.59 7.27 -6.26
C ILE A 65 10.92 6.94 -6.95
N GLN A 66 11.76 7.95 -7.20
CA GLN A 66 13.06 7.77 -7.84
C GLN A 66 14.02 6.94 -6.98
N ALA A 67 14.04 7.18 -5.67
CA ALA A 67 14.83 6.38 -4.73
C ALA A 67 14.39 4.91 -4.73
N PHE A 68 13.08 4.65 -4.68
CA PHE A 68 12.53 3.29 -4.77
C PHE A 68 12.89 2.62 -6.10
N LEU A 69 12.72 3.32 -7.22
CA LEU A 69 13.09 2.80 -8.54
C LEU A 69 14.59 2.49 -8.63
N HIS A 70 15.45 3.32 -8.05
CA HIS A 70 16.89 3.02 -7.99
C HIS A 70 17.19 1.72 -7.22
N THR A 71 16.51 1.49 -6.09
CA THR A 71 16.61 0.22 -5.35
C THR A 71 16.15 -0.97 -6.19
N VAL A 72 15.02 -0.84 -6.91
CA VAL A 72 14.49 -1.89 -7.81
C VAL A 72 15.45 -2.17 -8.96
N GLU A 73 16.00 -1.13 -9.60
CA GLU A 73 16.92 -1.27 -10.72
C GLU A 73 18.23 -1.95 -10.29
N THR A 74 18.76 -1.56 -9.12
CA THR A 74 19.98 -2.14 -8.55
C THR A 74 19.77 -3.60 -8.19
N ARG A 75 18.67 -3.93 -7.51
CA ARG A 75 18.40 -5.29 -7.04
C ARG A 75 18.09 -6.25 -8.19
N PHE A 76 17.25 -5.85 -9.14
CA PHE A 76 16.77 -6.72 -10.21
C PHE A 76 17.48 -6.50 -11.55
N GLU A 77 18.75 -6.07 -11.52
CA GLU A 77 19.56 -5.83 -12.72
C GLU A 77 19.58 -7.06 -13.65
N LYS A 78 19.77 -8.25 -13.05
CA LYS A 78 19.88 -9.55 -13.75
C LYS A 78 18.53 -10.26 -13.96
N GLY A 79 17.47 -9.80 -13.30
CA GLY A 79 16.13 -10.40 -13.39
C GLY A 79 15.43 -10.05 -14.70
N LYS A 80 15.05 -11.05 -15.50
CA LYS A 80 14.29 -10.82 -16.73
C LYS A 80 12.84 -10.44 -16.41
N GLY A 81 12.45 -9.21 -16.71
CA GLY A 81 11.06 -8.74 -16.66
C GLY A 81 10.55 -8.29 -15.29
N TYR A 82 11.29 -8.52 -14.20
CA TYR A 82 10.86 -8.15 -12.84
C TYR A 82 10.68 -6.64 -12.68
N ARG A 83 11.66 -5.87 -13.17
CA ARG A 83 11.62 -4.40 -13.18
C ARG A 83 10.39 -3.83 -13.87
N ALA A 84 10.03 -4.40 -15.03
CA ALA A 84 8.86 -3.96 -15.78
C ALA A 84 7.56 -4.24 -15.01
N LYS A 85 7.43 -5.42 -14.37
CA LYS A 85 6.26 -5.75 -13.55
C LYS A 85 6.15 -4.87 -12.31
N ILE A 86 7.26 -4.59 -11.62
CA ILE A 86 7.27 -3.70 -10.45
C ILE A 86 6.90 -2.27 -10.86
N ARG A 87 7.41 -1.75 -11.98
CA ARG A 87 7.03 -0.43 -12.51
C ARG A 87 5.54 -0.36 -12.89
N GLU A 88 5.00 -1.44 -13.46
CA GLU A 88 3.56 -1.53 -13.75
C GLU A 88 2.71 -1.57 -12.46
N ALA A 89 3.15 -2.29 -11.43
CA ALA A 89 2.50 -2.30 -10.12
C ALA A 89 2.55 -0.92 -9.44
N LEU A 90 3.69 -0.23 -9.53
CA LEU A 90 3.86 1.12 -9.02
C LEU A 90 2.92 2.11 -9.73
N ARG A 91 2.83 2.04 -11.07
CA ARG A 91 1.86 2.82 -11.85
C ARG A 91 0.43 2.57 -11.40
N LEU A 92 0.05 1.30 -11.21
CA LEU A 92 -1.28 0.94 -10.75
C LEU A 92 -1.56 1.48 -9.34
N MET A 93 -0.61 1.35 -8.42
CA MET A 93 -0.70 1.86 -7.06
C MET A 93 -0.90 3.39 -7.03
N LEU A 94 -0.09 4.13 -7.81
CA LEU A 94 -0.20 5.59 -7.94
C LEU A 94 -1.61 6.00 -8.38
N LYS A 95 -2.16 5.31 -9.40
CA LYS A 95 -3.52 5.57 -9.88
C LYS A 95 -4.61 5.19 -8.88
N ALA A 96 -4.46 4.06 -8.19
CA ALA A 96 -5.47 3.60 -7.23
C ALA A 96 -5.60 4.56 -6.04
N HIS A 97 -4.48 5.09 -5.54
CA HIS A 97 -4.45 5.82 -4.27
C HIS A 97 -4.39 7.36 -4.42
N ILE A 98 -4.44 7.92 -5.63
CA ILE A 98 -4.28 9.38 -5.83
C ILE A 98 -5.38 10.23 -5.19
N GLU A 99 -6.62 9.72 -5.18
CA GLU A 99 -7.77 10.41 -4.58
C GLU A 99 -7.75 10.36 -3.05
N GLN A 100 -6.92 9.51 -2.44
CA GLN A 100 -6.88 9.40 -0.99
C GLN A 100 -6.31 10.68 -0.36
N PRO A 101 -6.84 11.06 0.82
CA PRO A 101 -6.36 12.22 1.54
C PRO A 101 -4.91 12.00 2.00
N ASP A 102 -4.21 13.11 2.21
CA ASP A 102 -2.85 13.09 2.75
C ASP A 102 -2.81 12.41 4.12
N ARG A 103 -1.67 11.79 4.45
CA ARG A 103 -1.50 11.06 5.70
C ARG A 103 -1.64 11.98 6.91
N ALA A 104 -2.24 11.45 7.97
CA ALA A 104 -2.47 12.20 9.20
C ALA A 104 -1.17 12.54 9.96
N ASP A 105 -0.13 11.72 9.86
CA ASP A 105 1.15 11.88 10.55
C ASP A 105 2.10 12.90 9.88
N THR A 106 2.22 12.83 8.57
CA THR A 106 3.23 13.61 7.81
C THR A 106 2.63 14.73 6.98
N GLY A 107 1.33 14.63 6.65
CA GLY A 107 0.70 15.52 5.69
C GLY A 107 1.15 15.29 4.25
N LEU A 108 1.92 14.24 3.98
CA LEU A 108 2.28 13.83 2.62
C LEU A 108 1.16 13.03 1.96
N PRO A 109 1.09 12.96 0.62
CA PRO A 109 0.12 12.13 -0.09
C PRO A 109 0.14 10.67 0.39
N PHE A 110 -1.02 10.04 0.56
CA PHE A 110 -1.12 8.67 1.09
C PHE A 110 -0.22 7.66 0.36
N ILE A 111 -0.04 7.85 -0.96
CA ILE A 111 0.81 7.02 -1.83
C ILE A 111 2.23 6.78 -1.26
N ILE A 112 2.77 7.68 -0.45
CA ILE A 112 4.07 7.46 0.22
C ILE A 112 4.06 6.22 1.13
N HIS A 113 2.91 5.84 1.67
CA HIS A 113 2.75 4.67 2.55
C HIS A 113 3.06 3.35 1.82
N PRO A 114 2.27 2.91 0.81
CA PRO A 114 2.55 1.65 0.12
C PRO A 114 3.93 1.65 -0.58
N LEU A 115 4.45 2.82 -0.99
CA LEU A 115 5.81 2.94 -1.50
C LEU A 115 6.87 2.61 -0.43
N SER A 116 6.72 3.19 0.76
CA SER A 116 7.63 2.94 1.89
C SER A 116 7.53 1.49 2.38
N VAL A 117 6.32 0.93 2.42
CA VAL A 117 6.08 -0.48 2.75
C VAL A 117 6.80 -1.40 1.75
N ALA A 118 6.68 -1.13 0.45
CA ALA A 118 7.37 -1.91 -0.57
C ALA A 118 8.89 -1.79 -0.49
N HIS A 119 9.41 -0.60 -0.22
CA HIS A 119 10.84 -0.38 -0.03
C HIS A 119 11.38 -1.17 1.17
N ASP A 120 10.73 -1.04 2.33
CA ASP A 120 11.13 -1.74 3.56
C ASP A 120 11.01 -3.27 3.41
N ALA A 121 9.91 -3.76 2.83
CA ALA A 121 9.70 -5.19 2.58
C ALA A 121 10.78 -5.76 1.63
N LEU A 122 11.18 -4.99 0.62
CA LEU A 122 12.23 -5.40 -0.30
C LEU A 122 13.59 -5.49 0.40
N HIS A 123 13.91 -4.58 1.31
CA HIS A 123 15.14 -4.64 2.11
C HIS A 123 15.15 -5.83 3.07
N MET A 124 14.03 -6.14 3.72
CA MET A 124 13.91 -7.29 4.62
C MET A 124 14.08 -8.63 3.89
N MET A 125 13.75 -8.69 2.60
CA MET A 125 14.03 -9.84 1.73
C MET A 125 15.52 -9.90 1.30
N ALA A 126 16.47 -9.53 2.15
CA ALA A 126 17.87 -9.29 1.79
C ALA A 126 18.65 -10.50 1.21
N ASP A 127 18.14 -11.73 1.25
CA ASP A 127 18.82 -12.87 0.62
C ASP A 127 18.75 -12.74 -0.91
N GLU A 128 19.90 -12.41 -1.52
CA GLU A 128 20.10 -12.29 -2.97
C GLU A 128 19.75 -13.58 -3.74
N LYS A 129 19.56 -14.71 -3.06
CA LYS A 129 19.25 -15.99 -3.70
C LYS A 129 17.80 -16.13 -4.14
N ASP A 130 16.89 -15.25 -3.71
CA ASP A 130 15.46 -15.35 -4.03
C ASP A 130 14.86 -14.05 -4.60
N ASP A 131 15.48 -13.53 -5.66
CA ASP A 131 14.91 -12.43 -6.44
C ASP A 131 13.53 -12.77 -7.02
N ALA A 132 13.24 -14.06 -7.23
CA ALA A 132 11.96 -14.51 -7.74
C ALA A 132 10.83 -14.21 -6.75
N GLU A 133 11.00 -14.55 -5.47
CA GLU A 133 10.01 -14.23 -4.43
C GLU A 133 10.04 -12.75 -4.03
N ALA A 134 11.22 -12.14 -3.97
CA ALA A 134 11.35 -10.72 -3.62
C ALA A 134 10.57 -9.79 -4.58
N GLN A 135 10.48 -10.14 -5.87
CA GLN A 135 9.64 -9.39 -6.81
C GLN A 135 8.15 -9.44 -6.42
N TYR A 136 7.67 -10.60 -5.98
CA TYR A 136 6.26 -10.81 -5.66
C TYR A 136 5.92 -10.11 -4.35
N VAL A 137 6.82 -10.17 -3.37
CA VAL A 137 6.74 -9.39 -2.14
C VAL A 137 6.68 -7.89 -2.44
N CYS A 138 7.57 -7.39 -3.30
CA CYS A 138 7.60 -5.98 -3.68
C CYS A 138 6.29 -5.54 -4.36
N ILE A 139 5.79 -6.32 -5.33
CA ILE A 139 4.54 -6.01 -6.03
C ILE A 139 3.34 -6.08 -5.06
N ALA A 140 3.27 -7.12 -4.22
CA ALA A 140 2.19 -7.26 -3.26
C ALA A 140 2.21 -6.15 -2.21
N ALA A 141 3.39 -5.70 -1.76
CA ALA A 141 3.54 -4.57 -0.86
C ALA A 141 3.06 -3.25 -1.47
N LEU A 142 3.35 -2.99 -2.75
CA LEU A 142 2.79 -1.83 -3.45
C LEU A 142 1.26 -1.87 -3.52
N LEU A 143 0.67 -3.06 -3.62
CA LEU A 143 -0.76 -3.25 -3.89
C LEU A 143 -1.58 -3.72 -2.69
N HIS A 144 -0.99 -3.76 -1.49
CA HIS A 144 -1.61 -4.42 -0.33
C HIS A 144 -2.91 -3.72 0.11
N ASP A 145 -2.95 -2.39 0.07
CA ASP A 145 -4.13 -1.58 0.39
C ASP A 145 -5.10 -1.42 -0.79
N SER A 146 -4.64 -1.66 -2.02
CA SER A 146 -5.42 -1.31 -3.21
C SER A 146 -6.71 -2.14 -3.34
N VAL A 147 -6.75 -3.35 -2.79
CA VAL A 147 -7.99 -4.15 -2.75
C VAL A 147 -8.92 -3.72 -1.61
N GLU A 148 -8.39 -3.35 -0.45
CA GLU A 148 -9.22 -2.87 0.67
C GLU A 148 -9.90 -1.54 0.32
N ASP A 149 -9.14 -0.60 -0.20
CA ASP A 149 -9.62 0.77 -0.40
C ASP A 149 -10.23 1.00 -1.78
N GLN A 150 -9.75 0.26 -2.79
CA GLN A 150 -9.97 0.59 -4.20
C GLN A 150 -10.35 -0.63 -5.06
N ALA A 151 -10.90 -1.70 -4.46
CA ALA A 151 -11.39 -2.88 -5.19
C ALA A 151 -12.27 -2.50 -6.39
N ARG A 152 -13.09 -1.45 -6.23
CA ARG A 152 -13.95 -0.93 -7.29
C ARG A 152 -13.17 -0.54 -8.54
N LEU A 153 -12.04 0.14 -8.38
CA LEU A 153 -11.16 0.59 -9.47
C LEU A 153 -10.36 -0.59 -10.03
N LEU A 154 -10.00 -1.57 -9.21
CA LEU A 154 -9.23 -2.74 -9.66
C LEU A 154 -10.07 -3.84 -10.31
N ALA A 155 -11.39 -3.84 -10.12
CA ALA A 155 -12.28 -4.89 -10.62
C ALA A 155 -12.38 -4.88 -12.16
N LEU A 156 -11.55 -5.70 -12.80
CA LEU A 156 -11.54 -5.89 -14.26
C LEU A 156 -12.75 -6.69 -14.76
N GLU A 157 -13.32 -7.53 -13.90
CA GLU A 157 -14.45 -8.44 -14.22
C GLU A 157 -15.79 -7.73 -14.38
N LYS A 158 -15.87 -6.42 -14.11
CA LYS A 158 -17.12 -5.64 -14.24
C LYS A 158 -17.74 -5.69 -15.64
N LYS A 159 -16.95 -5.91 -16.69
CA LYS A 159 -17.47 -6.12 -18.05
C LYS A 159 -18.25 -7.43 -18.20
N LEU A 160 -17.96 -8.45 -17.40
CA LEU A 160 -18.73 -9.70 -17.36
C LEU A 160 -20.04 -9.54 -16.57
N ILE A 161 -20.05 -8.69 -15.54
CA ILE A 161 -21.25 -8.39 -14.74
C ILE A 161 -22.21 -7.48 -15.52
N ALA A 162 -21.70 -6.54 -16.33
CA ALA A 162 -22.54 -5.73 -17.22
C ALA A 162 -23.29 -6.55 -18.29
N LEU A 163 -22.83 -7.77 -18.59
CA LEU A 163 -23.53 -8.73 -19.46
C LEU A 163 -24.67 -9.47 -18.72
N GLN A 164 -24.77 -9.35 -17.40
CA GLN A 164 -25.89 -9.82 -16.58
C GLN A 164 -26.70 -8.60 -16.12
N GLY A 165 -27.71 -8.23 -16.91
CA GLY A 165 -28.35 -6.92 -16.88
C GLY A 165 -28.81 -6.41 -15.50
N GLY A 166 -28.67 -5.09 -15.31
CA GLY A 166 -29.35 -4.33 -14.26
C GLY A 166 -28.47 -3.25 -13.63
N ASN A 167 -29.04 -2.06 -13.45
CA ASN A 167 -28.48 -0.88 -12.76
C ASN A 167 -28.24 -1.08 -11.25
N SER A 168 -27.99 -2.32 -10.82
CA SER A 168 -27.85 -2.69 -9.41
C SER A 168 -26.43 -2.38 -8.93
N LYS A 169 -26.33 -1.78 -7.74
CA LYS A 169 -25.05 -1.60 -7.04
C LYS A 169 -24.38 -2.98 -6.90
N VAL A 170 -23.17 -3.13 -7.46
CA VAL A 170 -22.43 -4.41 -7.40
C VAL A 170 -22.07 -4.67 -5.93
N PRO A 171 -22.33 -5.87 -5.39
CA PRO A 171 -21.87 -6.26 -4.06
C PRO A 171 -20.35 -6.11 -3.93
N GLU A 172 -19.90 -5.57 -2.80
CA GLU A 172 -18.48 -5.32 -2.52
C GLU A 172 -17.61 -6.59 -2.63
N GLU A 173 -18.14 -7.73 -2.22
CA GLU A 173 -17.47 -9.04 -2.35
C GLU A 173 -17.15 -9.38 -3.81
N ILE A 174 -18.07 -9.07 -4.73
CA ILE A 174 -17.86 -9.30 -6.16
C ILE A 174 -16.82 -8.32 -6.72
N GLU A 175 -16.79 -7.07 -6.23
CA GLU A 175 -15.74 -6.12 -6.61
C GLU A 175 -14.36 -6.57 -6.10
N ARG A 176 -14.29 -7.06 -4.86
CA ARG A 176 -13.08 -7.59 -4.24
C ARG A 176 -12.57 -8.83 -4.97
N ASP A 177 -13.45 -9.79 -5.29
CA ASP A 177 -13.09 -10.98 -6.06
C ASP A 177 -12.61 -10.63 -7.47
N GLY A 178 -13.28 -9.69 -8.13
CA GLY A 178 -12.88 -9.20 -9.45
C GLY A 178 -11.54 -8.46 -9.42
N ALA A 179 -11.22 -7.75 -8.33
CA ALA A 179 -9.92 -7.12 -8.12
C ALA A 179 -8.82 -8.18 -7.96
N PHE A 180 -9.05 -9.22 -7.16
CA PHE A 180 -8.12 -10.35 -7.03
C PHE A 180 -7.89 -11.09 -8.36
N GLY A 181 -8.96 -11.31 -9.14
CA GLY A 181 -8.84 -11.86 -10.50
C GLY A 181 -7.99 -10.98 -11.41
N GLY A 182 -8.13 -9.66 -11.30
CA GLY A 182 -7.31 -8.71 -12.05
C GLY A 182 -5.84 -8.74 -11.66
N LEU A 183 -5.54 -8.81 -10.36
CA LEU A 183 -4.17 -8.94 -9.86
C LEU A 183 -3.49 -10.22 -10.34
N GLU A 184 -4.19 -11.36 -10.27
CA GLU A 184 -3.68 -12.64 -10.78
C GLU A 184 -3.34 -12.56 -12.27
N TRP A 185 -4.20 -11.92 -13.05
CA TRP A 185 -4.02 -11.84 -14.49
C TRP A 185 -2.90 -10.86 -14.93
N LEU A 186 -2.66 -9.80 -14.15
CA LEU A 186 -1.60 -8.82 -14.39
C LEU A 186 -0.23 -9.26 -13.87
N PHE A 187 -0.18 -9.75 -12.63
CA PHE A 187 1.07 -9.90 -11.87
C PHE A 187 1.39 -11.33 -11.46
N ASP A 188 0.54 -12.30 -11.80
CA ASP A 188 0.56 -13.71 -11.40
C ASP A 188 -0.26 -14.04 -10.14
N ARG A 189 -0.66 -15.30 -10.06
CA ARG A 189 -1.41 -15.89 -8.94
C ARG A 189 -0.67 -15.73 -7.60
N ARG A 190 0.68 -15.74 -7.58
CA ARG A 190 1.44 -15.53 -6.35
C ARG A 190 1.15 -14.15 -5.73
N VAL A 191 1.13 -13.08 -6.52
CA VAL A 191 0.80 -11.73 -6.06
C VAL A 191 -0.61 -11.67 -5.50
N ARG A 192 -1.59 -12.26 -6.22
CA ARG A 192 -2.97 -12.35 -5.73
C ARG A 192 -3.03 -12.96 -4.33
N PHE A 193 -2.36 -14.09 -4.10
CA PHE A 193 -2.39 -14.76 -2.80
C PHE A 193 -1.73 -13.95 -1.69
N LEU A 194 -0.62 -13.28 -1.99
CA LEU A 194 0.03 -12.39 -1.03
C LEU A 194 -0.88 -11.23 -0.64
N VAL A 195 -1.43 -10.50 -1.62
CA VAL A 195 -2.36 -9.40 -1.38
C VAL A 195 -3.60 -9.89 -0.64
N GLN A 196 -4.21 -11.00 -1.05
CA GLN A 196 -5.37 -11.59 -0.36
C GLN A 196 -5.07 -11.93 1.11
N SER A 197 -3.86 -12.40 1.41
CA SER A 197 -3.44 -12.69 2.79
C SER A 197 -3.27 -11.42 3.63
N LEU A 198 -3.00 -10.28 2.98
CA LEU A 198 -2.83 -8.95 3.57
C LEU A 198 -4.12 -8.12 3.60
N THR A 199 -5.16 -8.55 2.87
CA THR A 199 -6.49 -7.97 2.89
C THR A 199 -7.33 -8.54 4.04
N SER A 200 -7.64 -7.71 5.03
CA SER A 200 -8.50 -7.99 6.16
C SER A 200 -9.79 -8.72 5.76
N PRO A 201 -10.17 -9.79 6.50
CA PRO A 201 -11.44 -10.48 6.29
C PRO A 201 -12.62 -9.71 6.91
N LEU A 202 -12.36 -8.59 7.61
CA LEU A 202 -13.38 -7.81 8.28
C LEU A 202 -14.34 -7.21 7.25
N LYS A 203 -15.55 -7.76 7.17
CA LYS A 203 -16.69 -6.97 6.71
C LYS A 203 -16.99 -5.99 7.83
N GLU A 204 -17.03 -4.70 7.52
CA GLU A 204 -17.63 -3.72 8.42
C GLU A 204 -19.13 -4.03 8.52
N SER A 205 -19.51 -5.03 9.33
CA SER A 205 -20.90 -5.19 9.73
C SER A 205 -21.20 -4.05 10.70
N ASP A 206 -22.23 -3.27 10.40
CA ASP A 206 -22.69 -2.14 11.23
C ASP A 206 -22.92 -2.52 12.71
N ASP A 207 -23.13 -3.82 12.99
CA ASP A 207 -23.43 -4.36 14.31
C ASP A 207 -22.18 -4.63 15.20
N MET A 208 -20.96 -4.50 14.68
CA MET A 208 -19.76 -4.88 15.45
C MET A 208 -19.21 -3.72 16.30
N SER A 209 -19.04 -3.97 17.60
CA SER A 209 -18.41 -3.00 18.50
C SER A 209 -16.96 -2.69 18.09
N PRO A 210 -16.43 -1.48 18.38
CA PRO A 210 -15.02 -1.16 18.16
C PRO A 210 -14.06 -2.18 18.81
N GLU A 211 -14.39 -2.67 20.00
CA GLU A 211 -13.59 -3.66 20.73
C GLU A 211 -13.54 -5.01 20.00
N GLU A 212 -14.66 -5.49 19.50
CA GLU A 212 -14.73 -6.72 18.71
C GLU A 212 -13.98 -6.58 17.38
N ARG A 213 -14.10 -5.43 16.71
CA ARG A 213 -13.33 -5.13 15.48
C ARG A 213 -11.83 -5.17 15.75
N ASN A 214 -11.37 -4.53 16.82
CA ASN A 214 -9.95 -4.52 17.19
C ASN A 214 -9.45 -5.94 17.54
N LYS A 215 -10.26 -6.74 18.23
CA LYS A 215 -9.90 -8.12 18.58
C LYS A 215 -9.84 -9.03 17.35
N GLN A 216 -10.75 -8.86 16.39
CA GLN A 216 -10.70 -9.60 15.13
C GLN A 216 -9.51 -9.17 14.28
N TYR A 217 -9.22 -7.87 14.22
CA TYR A 217 -8.02 -7.35 13.55
C TYR A 217 -6.74 -7.91 14.18
N GLN A 218 -6.63 -7.93 15.51
CA GLN A 218 -5.50 -8.55 16.22
C GLN A 218 -5.30 -10.01 15.80
N ARG A 219 -6.36 -10.84 15.85
CA ARG A 219 -6.29 -12.26 15.46
C ARG A 219 -5.88 -12.44 14.00
N TYR A 220 -6.35 -11.56 13.14
CA TYR A 220 -5.97 -11.55 11.74
C TYR A 220 -4.46 -11.26 11.58
N ILE A 221 -3.93 -10.25 12.27
CA ILE A 221 -2.49 -9.98 12.27
C ILE A 221 -1.69 -11.17 12.82
N GLU A 222 -2.09 -11.74 13.96
CA GLU A 222 -1.46 -12.93 14.53
C GLU A 222 -1.40 -14.08 13.52
N SER A 223 -2.48 -14.29 12.76
CA SER A 223 -2.54 -15.34 11.75
C SER A 223 -1.55 -15.15 10.59
N ILE A 224 -1.21 -13.90 10.25
CA ILE A 224 -0.20 -13.60 9.23
C ILE A 224 1.19 -14.00 9.72
N PHE A 225 1.55 -13.64 10.95
CA PHE A 225 2.88 -13.92 11.49
C PHE A 225 3.10 -15.41 11.82
N ILE A 226 2.05 -16.13 12.20
CA ILE A 226 2.12 -17.57 12.51
C ILE A 226 2.05 -18.44 11.24
N ASN A 227 1.74 -17.86 10.09
CA ASN A 227 1.66 -18.60 8.83
C ASN A 227 3.02 -19.20 8.42
N GLN A 228 2.99 -20.36 7.78
CA GLN A 228 4.19 -21.01 7.22
C GLN A 228 4.76 -20.24 6.03
N ASP A 229 3.92 -19.48 5.32
CA ASP A 229 4.37 -18.56 4.29
C ASP A 229 4.84 -17.25 4.94
N HIS A 230 6.15 -16.98 4.87
CA HIS A 230 6.77 -15.82 5.52
C HIS A 230 6.65 -14.53 4.71
N ALA A 231 6.34 -14.59 3.42
CA ALA A 231 6.26 -13.39 2.59
C ALA A 231 5.20 -12.37 3.08
N PRO A 232 3.98 -12.80 3.46
CA PRO A 232 3.00 -11.89 4.06
C PRO A 232 3.46 -11.22 5.36
N SER A 233 4.20 -11.92 6.24
CA SER A 233 4.64 -11.33 7.51
C SER A 233 5.69 -10.24 7.31
N VAL A 234 6.54 -10.34 6.29
CA VAL A 234 7.47 -9.27 5.88
C VAL A 234 6.70 -8.01 5.50
N ILE A 235 5.71 -8.13 4.61
CA ILE A 235 4.92 -6.99 4.15
C ILE A 235 4.11 -6.40 5.32
N LYS A 236 3.49 -7.25 6.14
CA LYS A 236 2.69 -6.79 7.29
C LYS A 236 3.55 -6.11 8.34
N TRP A 237 4.78 -6.57 8.55
CA TRP A 237 5.71 -5.88 9.45
C TRP A 237 6.10 -4.50 8.91
N ALA A 238 6.42 -4.38 7.62
CA ALA A 238 6.70 -3.10 6.99
C ALA A 238 5.50 -2.14 7.07
N ASP A 239 4.27 -2.62 6.86
CA ASP A 239 3.03 -1.85 7.08
C ASP A 239 2.89 -1.38 8.54
N LEU A 240 3.03 -2.29 9.51
CA LEU A 240 2.96 -1.95 10.93
C LEU A 240 4.02 -0.93 11.35
N LYS A 241 5.23 -1.01 10.79
CA LYS A 241 6.29 -0.01 11.03
C LYS A 241 5.86 1.38 10.54
N GLN A 242 5.21 1.46 9.38
CA GLN A 242 4.74 2.72 8.81
C GLN A 242 3.50 3.29 9.49
N ASN A 243 2.71 2.46 10.17
CA ASN A 243 1.42 2.86 10.75
C ASN A 243 1.40 2.85 12.29
N ALA A 244 1.78 1.73 12.90
CA ALA A 244 1.68 1.53 14.35
C ALA A 244 2.88 2.12 15.10
N LEU A 245 4.08 2.12 14.51
CA LEU A 245 5.27 2.66 15.19
C LEU A 245 5.41 4.18 15.06
N THR A 246 4.67 4.79 14.13
CA THR A 246 4.72 6.24 13.85
C THR A 246 3.55 7.00 14.47
N ILE A 247 2.67 6.35 15.27
CA ILE A 247 1.46 6.99 15.80
C ILE A 247 1.74 8.27 16.59
N GLY A 248 2.90 8.37 17.25
CA GLY A 248 3.31 9.55 18.00
C GLY A 248 3.43 10.81 17.12
N LEU A 249 3.78 10.65 15.84
CA LEU A 249 3.88 11.76 14.89
C LEU A 249 2.52 12.44 14.63
N ILE A 250 1.41 11.71 14.75
CA ILE A 250 0.06 12.29 14.63
C ILE A 250 -0.19 13.28 15.77
N ARG A 251 0.24 12.92 16.99
CA ARG A 251 0.14 13.79 18.18
C ARG A 251 1.04 15.01 18.05
N GLU A 252 2.29 14.81 17.66
CA GLU A 252 3.25 15.91 17.45
C GLU A 252 2.74 16.91 16.39
N ARG A 253 2.15 16.40 15.30
CA ARG A 253 1.52 17.23 14.28
C ARG A 253 0.30 17.96 14.82
N ALA A 254 -0.54 17.32 15.62
CA ALA A 254 -1.68 17.99 16.26
C ALA A 254 -1.22 19.17 17.14
N GLU A 255 -0.12 19.01 17.88
CA GLU A 255 0.49 20.08 18.67
C GLU A 255 1.01 21.23 17.78
N LEU A 256 1.68 20.93 16.67
CA LEU A 256 2.14 21.94 15.70
C LEU A 256 0.97 22.74 15.10
N ILE A 257 -0.05 22.05 14.60
CA ILE A 257 -1.26 22.68 14.01
C ILE A 257 -1.99 23.55 15.05
N ARG A 258 -2.00 23.13 16.31
CA ARG A 258 -2.55 23.93 17.41
C ARG A 258 -1.77 25.23 17.61
N HIS A 259 -0.43 25.18 17.53
CA HIS A 259 0.41 26.37 17.60
C HIS A 259 0.19 27.34 16.43
N GLU A 260 -0.22 26.84 15.27
CA GLU A 260 -0.58 27.63 14.10
C GLU A 260 -2.00 28.25 14.19
N GLY A 261 -2.79 27.85 15.20
CA GLY A 261 -4.10 28.42 15.50
C GLY A 261 -5.29 27.65 14.91
N ASP A 262 -5.08 26.48 14.32
CA ASP A 262 -6.16 25.63 13.79
C ASP A 262 -6.57 24.54 14.80
N GLU A 263 -7.34 24.96 15.82
CA GLU A 263 -7.85 24.07 16.86
C GLU A 263 -8.79 22.98 16.33
N GLU A 264 -9.51 23.24 15.23
CA GLU A 264 -10.43 22.26 14.65
C GLU A 264 -9.65 21.09 14.05
N PHE A 265 -8.62 21.38 13.25
CA PHE A 265 -7.83 20.34 12.62
C PHE A 265 -6.95 19.59 13.63
N ALA A 266 -6.37 20.29 14.61
CA ALA A 266 -5.67 19.67 15.73
C ALA A 266 -6.58 18.68 16.49
N GLY A 267 -7.83 19.06 16.77
CA GLY A 267 -8.81 18.20 17.43
C GLY A 267 -9.15 16.94 16.62
N LYS A 268 -9.19 17.03 15.27
CA LYS A 268 -9.37 15.86 14.39
C LYS A 268 -8.18 14.90 14.50
N LEU A 269 -6.94 15.43 14.50
CA LEU A 269 -5.73 14.61 14.65
C LEU A 269 -5.68 13.92 16.03
N ASP A 270 -6.03 14.62 17.12
CA ASP A 270 -6.14 14.03 18.46
C ASP A 270 -7.18 12.89 18.53
N GLY A 271 -8.30 13.05 17.81
CA GLY A 271 -9.31 12.00 17.65
C GLY A 271 -8.75 10.76 16.94
N THR A 272 -8.07 10.97 15.81
CA THR A 272 -7.40 9.91 15.04
C THR A 272 -6.34 9.20 15.88
N TYR A 273 -5.46 9.94 16.57
CA TYR A 273 -4.44 9.40 17.46
C TYR A 273 -5.05 8.47 18.52
N ARG A 274 -6.10 8.92 19.23
CA ARG A 274 -6.78 8.09 20.25
C ARG A 274 -7.40 6.81 19.66
N LYS A 275 -8.03 6.89 18.49
CA LYS A 275 -8.62 5.74 17.79
C LYS A 275 -7.53 4.71 17.44
N LEU A 276 -6.42 5.17 16.85
CA LEU A 276 -5.32 4.31 16.42
C LEU A 276 -4.56 3.72 17.61
N ARG A 277 -4.40 4.48 18.70
CA ARG A 277 -3.82 4.01 19.96
C ARG A 277 -4.57 2.74 20.41
N THR A 278 -5.89 2.82 20.60
CA THR A 278 -6.71 1.68 21.03
C THR A 278 -6.65 0.50 20.04
N LYS A 279 -6.58 0.77 18.73
CA LYS A 279 -6.45 -0.27 17.70
C LYS A 279 -5.11 -1.01 17.77
N TYR A 280 -4.00 -0.27 17.86
CA TYR A 280 -2.66 -0.83 17.67
C TYR A 280 -2.00 -1.38 18.95
N LYS A 281 -2.41 -0.97 20.16
CA LYS A 281 -1.84 -1.52 21.40
C LYS A 281 -1.84 -3.07 21.44
N PRO A 282 -3.01 -3.74 21.30
CA PRO A 282 -3.04 -5.20 21.36
C PRO A 282 -2.31 -5.87 20.18
N VAL A 283 -2.23 -5.19 19.03
CA VAL A 283 -1.51 -5.68 17.85
C VAL A 283 -0.01 -5.66 18.11
N LEU A 284 0.52 -4.55 18.63
CA LEU A 284 1.94 -4.41 18.97
C LEU A 284 2.35 -5.43 20.05
N GLU A 285 1.54 -5.60 21.10
CA GLU A 285 1.78 -6.61 22.14
C GLU A 285 1.81 -8.04 21.57
N ALA A 286 0.89 -8.37 20.65
CA ALA A 286 0.85 -9.68 20.01
C ALA A 286 2.05 -9.95 19.09
N VAL A 287 2.43 -8.96 18.26
CA VAL A 287 3.58 -9.05 17.36
C VAL A 287 4.89 -9.11 18.15
N GLN A 288 5.02 -8.33 19.22
CA GLN A 288 6.16 -8.42 20.13
C GLN A 288 6.30 -9.83 20.70
N LYS A 289 5.21 -10.39 21.22
CA LYS A 289 5.22 -11.74 21.79
C LYS A 289 5.64 -12.78 20.76
N PHE A 290 5.11 -12.68 19.53
CA PHE A 290 5.54 -13.52 18.42
C PHE A 290 7.07 -13.48 18.26
N PHE A 291 7.67 -12.29 18.15
CA PHE A 291 9.12 -12.17 17.98
C PHE A 291 9.94 -12.60 19.21
N GLN A 292 9.39 -12.51 20.43
CA GLN A 292 10.04 -13.05 21.63
C GLN A 292 10.10 -14.59 21.61
N ASP A 293 9.04 -15.23 21.12
CA ASP A 293 8.93 -16.70 21.04
C ASP A 293 9.53 -17.26 19.72
N PHE A 294 9.93 -16.38 18.80
CA PHE A 294 10.34 -16.70 17.43
C PHE A 294 11.75 -17.30 17.35
N SER A 295 11.84 -18.53 16.84
CA SER A 295 13.10 -19.29 16.74
C SER A 295 13.51 -19.71 15.33
N ASP A 296 12.69 -19.42 14.31
CA ASP A 296 12.97 -19.87 12.94
C ASP A 296 14.06 -19.00 12.28
N GLN A 297 15.26 -19.58 12.13
CA GLN A 297 16.42 -18.90 11.55
C GLN A 297 16.32 -18.68 10.03
N HIS A 298 15.38 -19.36 9.36
CA HIS A 298 15.18 -19.24 7.92
C HIS A 298 14.16 -18.18 7.53
N HIS A 299 13.39 -17.67 8.48
CA HIS A 299 12.40 -16.65 8.20
C HIS A 299 13.11 -15.29 7.93
N PRO A 300 12.68 -14.53 6.91
CA PRO A 300 13.32 -13.27 6.51
C PRO A 300 13.47 -12.19 7.60
N LEU A 301 12.67 -12.24 8.67
CA LEU A 301 12.69 -11.25 9.76
C LEU A 301 13.56 -11.71 10.95
N TYR A 302 14.22 -12.87 10.86
CA TYR A 302 15.02 -13.41 11.96
C TYR A 302 16.18 -12.49 12.34
N SER A 303 16.89 -11.94 11.35
CA SER A 303 18.00 -11.01 11.59
C SER A 303 17.55 -9.68 12.20
N GLU A 304 16.29 -9.27 11.98
CA GLU A 304 15.75 -8.01 12.51
C GLU A 304 15.05 -8.16 13.87
N ARG A 305 14.80 -9.39 14.33
CA ARG A 305 13.99 -9.72 15.51
C ARG A 305 14.24 -8.82 16.72
N GLU A 306 15.50 -8.64 17.13
CA GLU A 306 15.84 -7.83 18.31
C GLU A 306 15.53 -6.34 18.09
N SER A 307 15.80 -5.81 16.89
CA SER A 307 15.47 -4.43 16.52
C SER A 307 13.96 -4.21 16.48
N ILE A 308 13.21 -5.22 16.01
CA ILE A 308 11.75 -5.20 16.00
C ILE A 308 11.20 -5.12 17.43
N ILE A 309 11.65 -6.02 18.32
CA ILE A 309 11.23 -6.04 19.73
C ILE A 309 11.54 -4.70 20.41
N TYR A 310 12.75 -4.17 20.18
CA TYR A 310 13.15 -2.86 20.71
C TYR A 310 12.24 -1.74 20.23
N SER A 311 11.97 -1.66 18.92
CA SER A 311 11.13 -0.60 18.34
C SER A 311 9.69 -0.66 18.86
N ILE A 312 9.14 -1.87 19.03
CA ILE A 312 7.81 -2.04 19.62
C ILE A 312 7.80 -1.60 21.09
N ASN A 313 8.81 -1.99 21.89
CA ASN A 313 8.92 -1.56 23.28
C ASN A 313 8.97 -0.04 23.41
N GLU A 314 9.79 0.62 22.59
CA GLU A 314 9.93 2.08 22.61
C GLU A 314 8.57 2.78 22.40
N VAL A 315 7.78 2.30 21.44
CA VAL A 315 6.45 2.87 21.15
C VAL A 315 5.45 2.52 22.26
N LEU A 316 5.46 1.28 22.78
CA LEU A 316 4.62 0.88 23.91
C LEU A 316 4.91 1.73 25.16
N GLU A 317 6.18 2.01 25.46
CA GLU A 317 6.56 2.83 26.61
C GLU A 317 6.20 4.30 26.40
N LYS A 318 6.50 4.87 25.24
CA LYS A 318 6.26 6.31 24.98
C LYS A 318 4.79 6.65 24.79
N GLU A 319 4.07 5.80 24.07
CA GLU A 319 2.71 6.11 23.63
C GLU A 319 1.66 5.39 24.49
N TYR A 320 2.00 4.34 25.24
CA TYR A 320 1.01 3.48 25.91
C TYR A 320 1.16 3.27 27.43
N ALA A 321 2.22 3.81 28.04
CA ALA A 321 2.40 3.87 29.51
C ALA A 321 1.42 4.88 30.16
#